data_AF-A0A6L3NA63-F1
#
_entry.id   AF-A0A6L3NA63-F1
#
_cell.length_a   1.000
_cell.length_b   1.000
_cell.length_c   1.000
_cell.angle_alpha   90.00
_cell.angle_beta   90.00
_cell.angle_gamma   90.00
#
_symmetry.space_group_name_H-M   'P 1'
#
loop_
_entity.id
_entity.type
_entity.pdbx_description
1 polymer ?
#
loop_
_entity_poly.entity_id
_entity_poly.type
_entity_poly.pdbx_seq_one_letter_code
_entity_poly.pdbx_strand_id
1 'polypeptide(L)'
;RVDPTAGMGARERARWDALRAWRAETAKSDGVPAYVIFHDATLAEIARNAPETIDDLRHIPGMGVRKLERFGDEIIDVVESA
;
A
#
# COMPACT_ATOMS: atom_id res chain seq x y z
N ARG A 1 19.17 -7.06 4.94
CA ARG A 1 17.92 -6.36 4.55
C ARG A 1 17.06 -7.39 3.85
N VAL A 2 15.93 -7.79 4.43
CA VAL A 2 15.02 -8.77 3.80
C VAL A 2 14.29 -8.05 2.66
N ASP A 3 14.29 -8.62 1.46
CA ASP A 3 13.51 -8.09 0.33
C ASP A 3 12.01 -8.28 0.67
N PRO A 4 11.24 -7.20 0.83
CA PRO A 4 9.84 -7.29 1.19
C PRO A 4 8.99 -7.86 0.06
N THR A 5 9.54 -8.16 -1.11
CA THR A 5 8.85 -8.81 -2.23
C THR A 5 9.22 -10.28 -2.40
N ALA A 6 10.10 -10.82 -1.55
CA ALA A 6 10.46 -12.23 -1.59
C ALA A 6 9.22 -13.13 -1.40
N GLY A 7 9.06 -14.12 -2.26
CA GLY A 7 7.95 -15.08 -2.23
C GLY A 7 6.61 -14.57 -2.78
N MET A 8 6.53 -13.34 -3.28
CA MET A 8 5.33 -12.82 -3.95
C MET A 8 5.08 -13.55 -5.28
N GLY A 9 3.86 -14.05 -5.48
CA GLY A 9 3.38 -14.52 -6.77
C GLY A 9 3.08 -13.36 -7.73
N ALA A 10 2.56 -13.71 -8.92
CA ALA A 10 2.34 -12.73 -9.98
C ALA A 10 1.32 -11.64 -9.58
N ARG A 11 0.24 -12.01 -8.88
CA ARG A 11 -0.78 -11.07 -8.44
C ARG A 11 -0.30 -10.18 -7.30
N GLU A 12 0.42 -10.71 -6.30
CA GLU A 12 1.01 -9.87 -5.25
C GLU A 12 2.00 -8.87 -5.86
N ARG A 13 2.76 -9.28 -6.88
CA ARG A 13 3.72 -8.41 -7.55
C ARG A 13 3.03 -7.30 -8.36
N ALA A 14 1.94 -7.61 -9.04
CA ALA A 14 1.12 -6.61 -9.73
C ALA A 14 0.59 -5.54 -8.76
N ARG A 15 -0.01 -5.97 -7.63
CA ARG A 15 -0.45 -5.05 -6.56
C ARG A 15 0.68 -4.24 -5.98
N TRP A 16 1.82 -4.86 -5.72
CA TRP A 16 3.00 -4.16 -5.22
C TRP A 16 3.46 -3.03 -6.15
N ASP A 17 3.51 -3.30 -7.45
CA ASP A 17 3.91 -2.30 -8.44
C ASP A 17 2.87 -1.18 -8.57
N ALA A 18 1.58 -1.51 -8.56
CA ALA A 18 0.49 -0.54 -8.55
C ALA A 18 0.52 0.37 -7.31
N LEU A 19 0.71 -0.21 -6.12
CA LEU A 19 0.82 0.53 -4.86
C LEU A 19 2.06 1.44 -4.83
N ARG A 20 3.18 1.02 -5.42
CA ARG A 20 4.37 1.88 -5.53
C ARG A 20 4.12 3.07 -6.45
N ALA A 21 3.43 2.85 -7.57
CA ALA A 21 3.05 3.92 -8.49
C ALA A 21 2.09 4.91 -7.81
N TRP A 22 1.02 4.40 -7.18
CA TRP A 22 0.09 5.21 -6.40
C TRP A 22 0.82 6.04 -5.34
N ARG A 23 1.66 5.41 -4.52
CA ARG A 23 2.44 6.12 -3.48
C ARG A 23 3.28 7.25 -4.05
N ALA A 24 3.91 7.03 -5.21
CA ALA A 24 4.75 8.05 -5.85
C ALA A 24 3.91 9.26 -6.30
N GLU A 25 2.74 9.03 -6.87
CA GLU A 25 1.82 10.09 -7.28
C GLU A 25 1.22 10.83 -6.07
N THR A 26 0.78 10.13 -5.03
CA THR A 26 0.30 10.74 -3.78
C THR A 26 1.38 11.61 -3.13
N ALA A 27 2.61 11.09 -3.04
CA ALA A 27 3.74 11.80 -2.47
C ALA A 27 4.09 13.07 -3.25
N LYS A 28 4.05 12.99 -4.59
CA LYS A 28 4.23 14.12 -5.49
C LYS A 28 3.14 15.16 -5.31
N SER A 29 1.88 14.74 -5.18
CA SER A 29 0.73 15.63 -4.93
C SER A 29 0.86 16.35 -3.58
N ASP A 30 1.31 15.64 -2.55
CA ASP A 30 1.52 16.19 -1.20
C ASP A 30 2.83 16.99 -1.07
N GLY A 31 3.70 16.97 -2.07
CA GLY A 31 5.02 17.61 -2.02
C GLY A 31 5.96 16.98 -0.99
N VAL A 32 5.75 15.72 -0.64
CA VAL A 32 6.53 14.99 0.38
C VAL A 32 7.26 13.80 -0.25
N PRO A 33 8.33 13.28 0.38
CA PRO A 33 8.94 12.04 -0.06
C PRO A 33 8.00 10.82 0.08
N ALA A 34 8.09 9.86 -0.84
CA ALA A 34 7.22 8.67 -0.86
C ALA A 34 7.20 7.88 0.46
N TYR A 35 8.34 7.79 1.16
CA TYR A 35 8.43 7.09 2.45
C TYR A 35 7.57 7.74 3.55
N VAL A 36 7.17 9.01 3.41
CA VAL A 36 6.28 9.72 4.35
C VAL A 36 4.85 9.20 4.24
N ILE A 37 4.41 8.91 3.01
CA ILE A 37 3.09 8.33 2.74
C ILE A 37 3.05 6.93 3.36
N PHE A 38 3.89 6.01 2.86
CA PHE A 38 4.06 4.67 3.42
C PHE A 38 5.45 4.10 3.20
N HIS A 39 5.92 3.31 4.17
CA HIS A 39 7.13 2.51 4.01
C HIS A 39 6.87 1.29 3.12
N ASP A 40 7.94 0.80 2.50
CA ASP A 40 7.92 -0.41 1.66
C ASP A 40 7.38 -1.64 2.41
N ALA A 41 7.61 -1.75 3.72
CA ALA A 41 7.07 -2.84 4.52
C ALA A 41 5.53 -2.85 4.53
N THR A 42 4.89 -1.69 4.72
CA THR A 42 3.43 -1.58 4.73
C THR A 42 2.84 -1.88 3.35
N LEU A 43 3.43 -1.35 2.27
CA LEU A 43 2.96 -1.66 0.91
C LEU A 43 3.05 -3.15 0.58
N ALA A 44 4.06 -3.85 1.11
CA ALA A 44 4.26 -5.26 0.82
C ALA A 44 3.22 -6.11 1.56
N GLU A 45 2.91 -5.73 2.80
CA GLU A 45 1.82 -6.34 3.54
C GLU A 45 0.46 -6.09 2.88
N ILE A 46 0.18 -4.89 2.37
CA ILE A 46 -1.05 -4.62 1.59
C ILE A 46 -1.10 -5.52 0.35
N ALA A 47 -0.01 -5.57 -0.43
CA ALA A 47 0.05 -6.39 -1.63
C ALA A 47 -0.15 -7.89 -1.36
N ARG A 48 0.31 -8.39 -0.21
CA ARG A 48 0.11 -9.79 0.21
C ARG A 48 -1.32 -10.05 0.69
N ASN A 49 -1.83 -9.20 1.58
CA ASN A 49 -3.12 -9.42 2.22
C ASN A 49 -4.30 -9.11 1.30
N ALA A 50 -4.09 -8.31 0.25
CA ALA A 50 -5.13 -7.90 -0.71
C ALA A 50 -6.42 -7.42 0.00
N PRO A 51 -6.33 -6.38 0.85
CA PRO A 51 -7.45 -5.91 1.64
C PRO A 51 -8.58 -5.39 0.74
N GLU A 52 -9.81 -5.77 1.05
CA GLU A 52 -11.02 -5.35 0.34
C GLU A 52 -11.82 -4.32 1.14
N THR A 53 -11.49 -4.14 2.43
CA THR A 53 -12.19 -3.22 3.32
C THR A 53 -11.25 -2.37 4.17
N ILE A 54 -11.77 -1.24 4.68
CA ILE A 54 -11.05 -0.37 5.61
C ILE A 54 -10.68 -1.10 6.91
N ASP A 55 -11.50 -2.07 7.34
CA ASP A 55 -11.22 -2.86 8.54
C ASP A 55 -10.00 -3.77 8.31
N ASP A 56 -9.89 -4.41 7.13
CA ASP A 56 -8.71 -5.21 6.75
C ASP A 56 -7.43 -4.37 6.78
N LEU A 57 -7.51 -3.15 6.24
CA LEU A 57 -6.40 -2.21 6.26
C LEU A 57 -5.97 -1.82 7.68
N ARG A 58 -6.90 -1.80 8.65
CA ARG A 58 -6.57 -1.48 10.06
C ARG A 58 -5.65 -2.51 10.69
N HIS A 59 -5.68 -3.75 10.19
CA HIS A 59 -4.85 -4.84 10.70
C HIS A 59 -3.42 -4.79 10.15
N ILE A 60 -3.13 -3.91 9.18
CA ILE A 60 -1.82 -3.80 8.58
C ILE A 60 -0.88 -2.90 9.40
N PRO A 61 0.33 -3.38 9.75
CA PRO A 61 1.31 -2.58 10.48
C PRO A 61 1.69 -1.28 9.76
N GLY A 62 1.53 -0.15 10.47
CA GLY A 62 1.83 1.19 9.94
C GLY A 62 0.61 1.94 9.38
N MET A 63 -0.56 1.31 9.34
CA MET A 63 -1.84 1.95 9.01
C MET A 63 -2.49 2.57 10.26
N GLY A 64 -2.21 3.84 10.53
CA GLY A 64 -2.90 4.60 11.59
C GLY A 64 -4.27 5.10 11.13
N VAL A 65 -5.18 5.38 12.08
CA VAL A 65 -6.56 5.85 11.83
C VAL A 65 -6.62 7.00 10.83
N ARG A 66 -5.78 8.04 11.00
CA ARG A 66 -5.73 9.19 10.08
C ARG A 66 -5.32 8.81 8.65
N LYS A 67 -4.46 7.80 8.50
CA LYS A 67 -4.03 7.33 7.18
C LYS A 67 -5.10 6.46 6.53
N LEU A 68 -5.83 5.67 7.32
CA LEU A 68 -6.98 4.89 6.86
C LEU A 68 -8.08 5.82 6.34
N GLU A 69 -8.44 6.84 7.10
CA GLU A 69 -9.46 7.83 6.70
C GLU A 69 -9.06 8.62 5.44
N ARG A 70 -7.76 8.81 5.21
CA ARG A 70 -7.26 9.61 4.09
C ARG A 70 -6.99 8.80 2.83
N PHE A 71 -6.43 7.59 2.97
CA PHE A 71 -5.91 6.81 1.85
C PHE A 71 -6.55 5.43 1.73
N GLY A 72 -7.44 5.05 2.66
CA GLY A 72 -7.97 3.69 2.72
C GLY A 72 -8.73 3.31 1.46
N ASP A 73 -9.64 4.15 1.01
CA ASP A 73 -10.43 3.92 -0.21
C ASP A 73 -9.53 3.84 -1.44
N GLU A 74 -8.61 4.80 -1.61
CA GLU A 74 -7.66 4.79 -2.74
C GLU A 74 -6.78 3.53 -2.78
N ILE A 75 -6.35 3.03 -1.61
CA ILE A 75 -5.54 1.81 -1.53
C ILE A 75 -6.35 0.59 -1.96
N ILE A 76 -7.62 0.49 -1.52
CA ILE A 76 -8.52 -0.60 -1.90
C ILE A 76 -8.73 -0.59 -3.41
N ASP A 77 -9.02 0.58 -4.00
CA ASP A 77 -9.19 0.72 -5.45
C ASP A 77 -7.93 0.30 -6.23
N VAL A 78 -6.73 0.67 -5.74
CA VAL A 78 -5.45 0.31 -6.36
C VAL A 78 -5.18 -1.19 -6.26
N VAL A 79 -5.58 -1.83 -5.15
CA VAL A 79 -5.45 -3.27 -4.92
C VAL A 79 -6.42 -4.06 -5.80
N GLU A 80 -7.66 -3.58 -5.93
CA GLU A 80 -8.71 -4.22 -6.73
C GLU A 80 -8.43 -4.13 -8.24
N SER A 81 -7.84 -3.02 -8.69
CA SER A 81 -7.54 -2.77 -10.11
C SER A 81 -6.27 -3.45 -10.64
N ALA A 82 -5.50 -4.14 -9.78
CA ALA A 82 -4.22 -4.77 -10.10
C ALA A 82 -4.29 -6.31 -10.16
#